data_AF-A0A7W1UA58-F1
#
_entry.id   AF-A0A7W1UA58-F1
#
_cell.length_a   1.000
_cell.length_b   1.000
_cell.length_c   1.000
_cell.angle_alpha   90.00
_cell.angle_beta   90.00
_cell.angle_gamma   90.00
#
_symmetry.space_group_name_H-M   'P 1'
#
loop_
_entity.id
_entity.type
_entity.pdbx_description
1 polymer ?
#
loop_
_entity_poly.entity_id
_entity_poly.type
_entity_poly.pdbx_seq_one_letter_code
_entity_poly.pdbx_strand_id
1 'polypeptide(L)'
;MIVASIPQGTSAAEIEGDPRVLGAALKIATIMEGIGYSVFARIVPLAVADDLVGGMARIAWQRFKPFVEEERVRTGTQKSWEWFQWLAEQLDRHGASKTSLKVGAPVAHRDWEP
;
A
#
# COMPACT_ATOMS: atom_id res chain seq x y z
N MET A 1 -11.59 -7.78 -0.06
CA MET A 1 -11.25 -6.45 0.50
C MET A 1 -11.59 -5.40 -0.56
N ILE A 2 -12.35 -4.36 -0.20
CA ILE A 2 -12.91 -3.37 -1.16
C ILE A 2 -11.86 -2.79 -2.11
N VAL A 3 -10.70 -2.35 -1.59
CA VAL A 3 -9.65 -1.71 -2.40
C VAL A 3 -9.08 -2.63 -3.49
N ALA A 4 -8.91 -3.93 -3.22
CA ALA A 4 -8.43 -4.89 -4.22
C ALA A 4 -9.49 -5.23 -5.27
N SER A 5 -10.76 -4.92 -5.00
CA SER A 5 -11.88 -5.15 -5.91
C SER A 5 -12.21 -3.93 -6.79
N ILE A 6 -11.60 -2.77 -6.53
CA ILE A 6 -11.69 -1.60 -7.42
C ILE A 6 -11.10 -2.01 -8.78
N PRO A 7 -11.81 -1.90 -9.92
CA PRO A 7 -11.27 -2.23 -11.24
C PRO A 7 -9.97 -1.47 -11.58
N GLN A 8 -9.17 -2.02 -12.50
CA GLN A 8 -7.95 -1.35 -12.91
C GLN A 8 -8.32 -0.21 -13.86
N GLY A 9 -7.74 0.97 -13.65
CA GLY A 9 -8.07 2.15 -14.46
C GLY A 9 -9.34 2.88 -14.04
N THR A 10 -9.94 2.54 -12.89
CA THR A 10 -10.98 3.38 -12.28
C THR A 10 -10.44 4.79 -12.04
N SER A 11 -11.17 5.79 -12.54
CA SER A 11 -10.83 7.21 -12.43
C SER A 11 -11.00 7.75 -11.00
N ALA A 12 -10.44 8.92 -10.70
CA ALA A 12 -10.65 9.52 -9.38
C ALA A 12 -12.13 9.86 -9.13
N ALA A 13 -12.83 10.36 -10.16
CA ALA A 13 -14.26 10.68 -10.07
C ALA A 13 -15.12 9.44 -9.73
N GLU A 14 -14.80 8.28 -10.29
CA GLU A 14 -15.48 7.02 -9.96
C GLU A 14 -15.16 6.55 -8.53
N ILE A 15 -13.92 6.73 -8.06
CA ILE A 15 -13.53 6.44 -6.67
C ILE A 15 -14.26 7.38 -5.70
N GLU A 16 -14.30 8.68 -6.00
CA GLU A 16 -14.99 9.71 -5.21
C GLU A 16 -16.51 9.50 -5.23
N GLY A 17 -17.06 8.94 -6.31
CA GLY A 17 -18.49 8.71 -6.51
C GLY A 17 -19.10 7.60 -5.65
N ASP A 18 -18.31 6.65 -5.11
CA ASP A 18 -18.77 5.70 -4.10
C ASP A 18 -18.09 5.98 -2.74
N PRO A 19 -18.82 6.56 -1.76
CA PRO A 19 -18.26 6.90 -0.45
C PRO A 19 -17.64 5.71 0.30
N ARG A 20 -18.10 4.48 0.05
CA ARG A 20 -17.53 3.28 0.69
C ARG A 20 -16.19 2.93 0.07
N VAL A 21 -16.08 3.08 -1.26
CA VAL A 21 -14.83 2.87 -2.00
C VAL A 21 -13.81 3.93 -1.60
N LEU A 22 -14.18 5.21 -1.66
CA LEU A 22 -13.33 6.32 -1.21
C LEU A 22 -12.87 6.12 0.23
N GLY A 23 -13.80 5.84 1.15
CA GLY A 23 -13.47 5.63 2.56
C GLY A 23 -12.54 4.43 2.79
N ALA A 24 -12.68 3.35 2.03
CA ALA A 24 -11.79 2.20 2.12
C ALA A 24 -10.39 2.51 1.54
N ALA A 25 -10.34 3.22 0.41
CA ALA A 25 -9.10 3.62 -0.24
C ALA A 25 -8.29 4.56 0.65
N LEU A 26 -8.91 5.60 1.21
CA LEU A 26 -8.27 6.53 2.13
C LEU A 26 -7.72 5.83 3.38
N LYS A 27 -8.46 4.89 3.98
CA LYS A 27 -7.98 4.13 5.15
C LYS A 27 -6.72 3.32 4.84
N ILE A 28 -6.73 2.59 3.72
CA ILE A 28 -5.54 1.83 3.30
C ILE A 28 -4.39 2.79 2.97
N ALA A 29 -4.65 3.88 2.25
CA ALA A 29 -3.64 4.88 1.94
C ALA A 29 -3.01 5.47 3.20
N THR A 30 -3.79 5.81 4.24
CA THR A 30 -3.27 6.30 5.53
C THR A 30 -2.35 5.28 6.22
N ILE A 31 -2.72 4.00 6.21
CA ILE A 31 -1.89 2.93 6.79
C ILE A 31 -0.56 2.85 6.01
N MET A 32 -0.62 2.82 4.69
CA MET A 32 0.56 2.71 3.84
C MET A 32 1.46 3.96 3.91
N GLU A 33 0.86 5.15 4.04
CA GLU A 33 1.58 6.42 4.24
C GLU A 33 2.43 6.35 5.52
N GLY A 34 1.84 5.89 6.63
CA GLY A 34 2.54 5.73 7.90
C GLY A 34 3.65 4.68 7.84
N ILE A 35 3.41 3.55 7.18
CA ILE A 35 4.44 2.51 6.96
C ILE A 35 5.57 3.07 6.09
N GLY A 36 5.24 3.78 5.01
CA GLY A 36 6.21 4.37 4.10
C GLY A 36 7.16 5.33 4.81
N TYR A 37 6.59 6.23 5.62
CA TYR A 37 7.40 7.12 6.45
C TYR A 37 8.23 6.36 7.49
N SER A 38 7.67 5.33 8.14
CA SER A 38 8.40 4.53 9.13
C SER A 38 9.59 3.79 8.53
N VAL A 39 9.46 3.32 7.29
CA VAL A 39 10.58 2.71 6.54
C VAL A 39 11.64 3.75 6.20
N PHE A 40 11.23 4.91 5.67
CA PHE A 40 12.14 6.02 5.39
C PHE A 40 12.92 6.46 6.63
N ALA A 41 12.23 6.58 7.77
CA ALA A 41 12.79 6.94 9.06
C ALA A 41 13.63 5.82 9.72
N ARG A 42 13.78 4.67 9.06
CA ARG A 42 14.51 3.48 9.55
C ARG A 42 13.97 2.89 10.85
N ILE A 43 12.69 3.14 11.14
CA ILE A 43 11.98 2.52 12.26
C ILE A 43 11.59 1.08 11.89
N VAL A 44 11.14 0.88 10.65
CA VAL A 44 10.75 -0.43 10.10
C VAL A 44 11.69 -0.81 8.96
N PRO A 45 12.37 -1.96 8.99
CA PRO A 45 13.15 -2.43 7.85
C PRO A 45 12.25 -2.67 6.63
N LEU A 46 12.71 -2.28 5.42
CA LEU A 46 11.93 -2.46 4.19
C LEU A 46 11.51 -3.92 3.96
N ALA A 47 12.38 -4.89 4.29
CA ALA A 47 12.06 -6.31 4.17
C ALA A 47 10.87 -6.72 5.06
N VAL A 48 10.80 -6.18 6.28
CA VAL A 48 9.67 -6.43 7.19
C VAL A 48 8.39 -5.81 6.64
N ALA A 49 8.47 -4.61 6.06
CA ALA A 49 7.32 -3.99 5.39
C ALA A 49 6.86 -4.80 4.15
N ASP A 50 7.78 -5.34 3.35
CA ASP A 50 7.45 -6.17 2.19
C ASP A 50 6.77 -7.48 2.61
N ASP A 51 7.28 -8.14 3.66
CA ASP A 51 6.67 -9.36 4.19
C ASP A 51 5.30 -9.09 4.86
N LEU A 52 5.12 -7.94 5.50
CA LEU A 52 3.87 -7.60 6.20
C LEU A 52 2.77 -7.12 5.25
N VAL A 53 3.09 -6.18 4.34
CA VAL A 53 2.11 -5.47 3.50
C VAL A 53 2.48 -5.40 2.03
N GLY A 54 3.60 -5.98 1.59
CA GLY A 54 4.17 -5.73 0.27
C GLY A 54 3.21 -5.99 -0.88
N GLY A 55 2.53 -7.15 -0.88
CA GLY A 55 1.53 -7.47 -1.91
C GLY A 55 0.35 -6.51 -1.90
N MET A 56 -0.11 -6.13 -0.70
CA MET A 56 -1.23 -5.21 -0.53
C MET A 56 -0.90 -3.79 -0.97
N ALA A 57 0.28 -3.29 -0.58
CA ALA A 57 0.76 -1.95 -0.91
C ALA A 57 0.80 -1.75 -2.43
N ARG A 58 1.33 -2.73 -3.18
CA ARG A 58 1.39 -2.68 -4.65
C ARG A 58 0.00 -2.64 -5.29
N ILE A 59 -0.90 -3.54 -4.88
CA ILE A 59 -2.26 -3.58 -5.41
C ILE A 59 -3.00 -2.28 -5.10
N ALA A 60 -2.96 -1.86 -3.83
CA ALA A 60 -3.64 -0.65 -3.39
C ALA A 60 -3.09 0.59 -4.12
N TRP A 61 -1.77 0.70 -4.29
CA TRP A 61 -1.17 1.82 -5.02
C TRP A 61 -1.65 1.86 -6.47
N GLN A 62 -1.64 0.71 -7.17
CA GLN A 62 -2.12 0.64 -8.55
C GLN A 62 -3.58 1.10 -8.71
N ARG A 63 -4.44 0.83 -7.73
CA ARG A 63 -5.86 1.25 -7.77
C ARG A 63 -6.07 2.70 -7.33
N PHE A 64 -5.25 3.18 -6.39
CA PHE A 64 -5.42 4.51 -5.81
C PHE A 64 -4.67 5.61 -6.56
N LYS A 65 -3.67 5.25 -7.36
CA LYS A 65 -2.83 6.18 -8.13
C LYS A 65 -3.62 7.23 -8.92
N PRO A 66 -4.68 6.90 -9.69
CA PRO A 66 -5.45 7.91 -10.43
C PRO A 66 -6.04 9.00 -9.54
N PHE A 67 -6.56 8.60 -8.37
CA PHE A 67 -7.07 9.55 -7.37
C PHE A 67 -5.97 10.48 -6.85
N VAL A 68 -4.81 9.92 -6.50
CA VAL A 68 -3.68 10.71 -5.98
C VAL A 68 -3.17 11.72 -7.01
N GLU A 69 -3.04 11.30 -8.27
CA GLU A 69 -2.59 12.16 -9.36
C GLU A 69 -3.55 13.34 -9.57
N GLU A 70 -4.86 13.08 -9.62
CA GLU A 70 -5.87 14.14 -9.75
C GLU A 70 -5.92 15.05 -8.51
N GLU A 71 -5.79 14.49 -7.30
CA GLU A 71 -5.78 15.28 -6.05
C GLU A 71 -4.60 16.26 -6.03
N ARG A 72 -3.41 15.82 -6.45
CA ARG A 72 -2.21 16.67 -6.53
C ARG A 72 -2.35 17.78 -7.57
N VAL A 73 -2.99 17.50 -8.72
CA VAL A 73 -3.32 18.54 -9.70
C VAL A 73 -4.30 19.56 -9.10
N ARG A 74 -5.36 19.09 -8.45
CA ARG A 74 -6.41 19.93 -7.86
C ARG A 74 -5.89 20.84 -6.74
N THR A 75 -4.99 20.33 -5.91
CA THR A 75 -4.46 21.03 -4.73
C THR A 75 -3.16 21.79 -5.00
N GLY A 76 -2.46 21.48 -6.09
CA GLY A 76 -1.15 22.04 -6.42
C GLY A 76 0.00 21.52 -5.56
N THR A 77 -0.22 20.58 -4.64
CA THR A 77 0.83 19.97 -3.82
C THR A 77 1.30 18.64 -4.41
N GLN A 78 2.59 18.35 -4.30
CA GLN A 78 3.14 17.03 -4.64
C GLN A 78 3.17 16.07 -3.43
N LYS A 79 2.86 16.57 -2.23
CA LYS A 79 3.05 15.84 -0.97
C LYS A 79 1.90 14.89 -0.62
N SER A 80 0.73 15.05 -1.24
CA SER A 80 -0.40 14.18 -0.96
C SER A 80 -0.03 12.72 -1.26
N TRP A 81 -0.10 11.87 -0.24
CA TRP A 81 0.20 10.44 -0.33
C TRP A 81 1.61 10.11 -0.87
N GLU A 82 2.58 10.99 -0.61
CA GLU A 82 3.95 10.84 -1.12
C GLU A 82 4.66 9.61 -0.54
N TRP A 83 4.43 9.29 0.74
CA TRP A 83 5.10 8.15 1.37
C TRP A 83 4.49 6.83 0.97
N PHE A 84 3.19 6.78 0.71
CA PHE A 84 2.55 5.60 0.13
C PHE A 84 3.09 5.32 -1.27
N GLN A 85 3.17 6.34 -2.14
CA GLN A 85 3.80 6.18 -3.44
C GLN A 85 5.24 5.70 -3.30
N TRP A 86 6.04 6.38 -2.47
CA TRP A 86 7.44 6.06 -2.27
C TRP A 86 7.62 4.63 -1.78
N LEU A 87 6.81 4.18 -0.82
CA LEU A 87 6.82 2.81 -0.31
C LEU A 87 6.55 1.81 -1.43
N ALA A 88 5.48 1.99 -2.21
CA ALA A 88 5.15 1.09 -3.31
C ALA A 88 6.31 0.98 -4.32
N GLU A 89 6.94 2.11 -4.66
CA GLU A 89 8.11 2.13 -5.55
C GLU A 89 9.35 1.44 -4.94
N GLN A 90 9.63 1.62 -3.65
CA GLN A 90 10.73 0.92 -2.98
C GLN A 90 10.50 -0.59 -2.96
N LEU A 91 9.27 -1.01 -2.69
CA LEU A 91 8.87 -2.41 -2.72
C LEU A 91 9.03 -2.98 -4.13
N ASP A 92 8.63 -2.28 -5.18
CA ASP A 92 8.84 -2.76 -6.56
C ASP A 92 10.32 -2.85 -6.95
N ARG A 93 11.17 -1.92 -6.48
CA ARG A 93 12.61 -1.89 -6.80
C ARG A 93 13.44 -2.89 -6.00
N HIS A 94 13.08 -3.12 -4.75
CA HIS A 94 13.93 -3.82 -3.78
C HIS A 94 13.23 -4.95 -3.04
N GLY A 95 11.92 -5.12 -3.25
CA GLY A 95 11.14 -6.16 -2.61
C GLY A 95 11.61 -7.54 -3.05
N ALA A 96 11.77 -8.41 -2.07
CA ALA A 96 12.22 -9.78 -2.24
C ALA A 96 11.52 -10.67 -1.21
N SER A 97 10.23 -10.39 -0.93
CA SER A 97 9.46 -11.08 0.11
C SER A 97 9.79 -12.57 0.17
N LYS A 98 10.20 -13.01 1.35
CA LYS A 98 10.71 -14.36 1.58
C LYS A 98 9.61 -15.30 2.05
N THR A 99 8.38 -14.81 2.14
CA THR A 99 7.25 -15.58 2.65
C THR A 99 6.88 -16.67 1.66
N SER A 100 6.90 -17.92 2.12
CA SER A 100 6.48 -19.07 1.32
C SER A 100 4.98 -18.98 1.00
N LEU A 101 4.64 -18.94 -0.29
CA LEU A 101 3.24 -19.01 -0.74
C LEU A 101 2.61 -20.40 -0.53
N LYS A 102 3.40 -21.41 -0.11
CA LYS A 102 2.96 -22.80 -0.01
C LYS A 102 2.70 -23.26 1.42
N VAL A 103 3.30 -22.60 2.41
CA VAL A 103 3.21 -22.99 3.83
C VAL A 103 2.90 -21.75 4.66
N GLY A 104 1.73 -21.72 5.30
CA GLY A 104 1.33 -20.60 6.14
C GLY A 104 2.16 -20.50 7.43
N ALA A 105 2.24 -19.29 7.99
CA ALA A 105 2.98 -19.01 9.22
C ALA A 105 2.67 -19.96 10.40
N PRO A 106 1.42 -20.38 10.67
CA PRO A 106 1.12 -21.32 11.77
C PRO A 106 1.84 -22.67 11.65
N VAL A 107 2.22 -23.08 10.44
CA VAL A 107 2.96 -24.32 10.19
C VAL A 107 4.45 -24.04 10.04
N ALA A 108 4.82 -23.02 9.26
CA ALA A 108 6.22 -22.69 8.99
C ALA A 108 7.01 -22.24 10.22
N HIS A 109 6.32 -21.64 11.21
CA HIS A 109 6.93 -21.07 12.41
C HIS A 109 6.33 -21.65 13.69
N ARG A 110 5.80 -22.88 13.64
CA ARG A 110 5.14 -23.53 14.78
C ARG A 110 6.02 -23.66 16.03
N ASP A 111 7.35 -23.70 15.83
CA ASP A 111 8.36 -23.90 16.85
C ASP A 111 9.14 -22.60 17.16
N TRP A 112 8.59 -21.42 16.83
CA TRP A 112 9.24 -20.12 17.07
C TRP A 112 9.19 -19.72 18.56
N GLU A 113 10.31 -19.23 19.09
CA GLU A 113 10.45 -18.69 20.45
C GLU A 113 10.77 -17.18 20.42
N PRO A 114 10.24 -16.36 21.36
CA PRO A 114 10.41 -14.90 21.38
C PRO A 114 11.83 -14.38 21.63
#